data_AF-Q6QGW5-F1
#
_entry.id   AF-Q6QGW5-F1
#
_cell.length_a   1.000
_cell.length_b   1.000
_cell.length_c   1.000
_cell.angle_alpha   90.00
_cell.angle_beta   90.00
_cell.angle_gamma   90.00
#
_symmetry.space_group_name_H-M   'P 1'
#
loop_
_entity.id
_entity.type
_entity.pdbx_description
1 polymer ?
#
loop_
_entity_poly.entity_id
_entity_poly.type
_entity_poly.pdbx_seq_one_letter_code
_entity_poly.pdbx_strand_id
1 'polypeptide(L)'
;MAELYVKPGNKERGWNDPPQFSYGLQTQTGGTKRTPLTKRVAAPQDGSPRAPETSGPPPVDHPPPSSKASRPPPMGSCPASGVDPPSSPVIESETLIEDVLRPLEQALEDCRGHTKQVCDDISRRLALLHEQWDGGKLSVPVKKRMALLVQELLHHQWDTADDIHRSLMVDHVTEVSQWMVGVKRLIAEKRSLSSEENKEEKSTVAPENQTIPGFQPSS
;
A
#
# COMPACT_ATOMS: atom_id res chain seq x y z
N MET A 1 38.17 34.14 24.43
CA MET A 1 37.59 32.80 24.27
C MET A 1 36.22 32.97 23.66
N ALA A 2 36.08 32.77 22.35
CA ALA A 2 34.82 32.93 21.63
C ALA A 2 34.24 31.54 21.33
N GLU A 3 33.19 31.17 22.06
CA GLU A 3 32.50 29.89 21.91
C GLU A 3 31.68 29.89 20.61
N LEU A 4 32.03 28.96 19.71
CA LEU A 4 31.26 28.67 18.51
C LEU A 4 29.98 27.91 18.88
N TYR A 5 28.84 28.61 18.82
CA TYR A 5 27.51 28.00 18.87
C TYR A 5 27.20 27.31 17.53
N VAL A 6 27.59 26.04 17.40
CA VAL A 6 27.16 25.18 16.28
C VAL A 6 26.15 24.18 16.82
N LYS A 7 24.87 24.43 16.53
CA LYS A 7 23.77 23.51 16.78
C LYS A 7 24.08 22.17 16.08
N PRO A 8 24.03 21.01 16.77
CA PRO A 8 24.34 19.73 16.16
C PRO A 8 23.27 19.41 15.10
N GLY A 9 23.62 19.58 13.83
CA GLY A 9 22.77 19.19 12.70
C GLY A 9 22.66 17.68 12.61
N ASN A 10 21.43 17.21 12.44
CA ASN A 10 21.07 15.81 12.23
C ASN A 10 21.92 15.18 11.12
N LYS A 11 22.77 14.20 11.45
CA LYS A 11 23.69 13.54 10.51
C LYS A 11 23.01 12.48 9.62
N GLU A 12 21.77 12.13 9.94
CA GLU A 12 20.98 11.19 9.15
C GLU A 12 20.44 11.92 7.92
N ARG A 13 20.85 11.50 6.71
CA ARG A 13 20.24 11.94 5.45
C ARG A 13 18.77 11.54 5.45
N GLY A 14 17.93 12.39 6.01
CA GLY A 14 16.48 12.21 5.99
C GLY A 14 15.96 12.38 4.57
N TRP A 15 14.80 11.79 4.29
CA TRP A 15 14.07 11.86 3.02
C TRP A 15 13.77 13.31 2.56
N ASN A 16 14.03 14.31 3.41
CA ASN A 16 13.82 15.73 3.15
C ASN A 16 15.12 16.51 2.86
N ASP A 17 16.28 15.84 2.74
CA ASP A 17 17.53 16.51 2.35
C ASP A 17 17.61 16.56 0.81
N PRO A 18 17.54 17.74 0.19
CA PRO A 18 17.55 17.84 -1.26
C PRO A 18 18.87 17.26 -1.81
N PRO A 19 18.83 16.54 -2.93
CA PRO A 19 20.03 16.00 -3.54
C PRO A 19 21.05 17.12 -3.76
N GLN A 20 22.26 16.91 -3.24
CA GLN A 20 23.40 17.81 -3.44
C GLN A 20 23.89 17.65 -4.89
N PHE A 21 23.15 18.21 -5.84
CA PHE A 21 23.68 18.42 -7.18
C PHE A 21 24.73 19.53 -7.08
N SER A 22 25.96 19.23 -7.49
CA SER A 22 27.02 20.23 -7.56
C SER A 22 26.61 21.33 -8.54
N TYR A 23 26.15 22.47 -8.02
CA TYR A 23 25.78 23.67 -8.79
C TYR A 23 26.96 24.28 -9.60
N GLY A 24 28.15 23.68 -9.56
CA GLY A 24 29.38 24.21 -10.14
C GLY A 24 29.74 23.72 -11.55
N LEU A 25 28.99 22.78 -12.16
CA LEU A 25 29.34 22.24 -13.48
C LEU A 25 28.47 22.76 -14.64
N GLN A 26 27.40 23.51 -14.35
CA GLN A 26 26.52 24.08 -15.38
C GLN A 26 26.94 25.47 -15.88
N THR A 27 27.91 26.12 -15.22
CA THR A 27 28.42 27.45 -15.64
C THR A 27 29.47 27.39 -16.76
N GLN A 28 29.81 26.21 -17.27
CA GLN A 28 30.86 26.04 -18.30
C GLN A 28 30.40 25.48 -19.65
N THR A 29 29.10 25.24 -19.87
CA THR A 29 28.62 24.76 -21.18
C THR A 29 27.43 25.58 -21.63
N GLY A 30 27.71 26.56 -22.49
CA GLY A 30 26.69 27.33 -23.21
C GLY A 30 25.78 26.38 -23.99
N GLY A 31 24.47 26.43 -23.72
CA GLY A 31 23.49 25.55 -24.36
C GLY A 31 22.06 26.04 -24.14
N THR A 32 21.62 26.92 -25.03
CA THR A 32 20.24 27.19 -25.46
C THR A 32 19.11 27.03 -24.44
N LYS A 33 18.83 28.12 -23.71
CA LYS A 33 17.50 28.70 -23.44
C LYS A 33 16.31 27.71 -23.55
N ARG A 34 16.10 26.83 -22.57
CA ARG A 34 14.86 26.01 -22.50
C ARG A 34 13.70 26.87 -21.97
N THR A 35 12.61 26.85 -22.72
CA THR A 35 11.38 27.64 -22.61
C THR A 35 10.72 27.50 -21.23
N PRO A 36 10.26 28.59 -20.60
CA PRO A 36 9.53 28.51 -19.34
C PRO A 36 8.16 27.87 -19.59
N LEU A 37 7.97 26.65 -19.09
CA LEU A 37 6.68 25.93 -19.08
C LEU A 37 5.76 26.53 -18.00
N THR A 38 5.40 27.80 -18.15
CA THR A 38 4.40 28.49 -17.33
C THR A 38 3.41 29.21 -18.23
N LYS A 39 2.56 28.46 -18.90
CA LYS A 39 1.29 28.99 -19.43
C LYS A 39 0.15 28.10 -18.96
N ARG A 40 -0.47 28.51 -17.85
CA ARG A 40 -1.81 28.04 -17.50
C ARG A 40 -2.78 28.61 -18.53
N VAL A 41 -3.55 27.75 -19.18
CA VAL A 41 -4.64 28.13 -20.08
C VAL A 41 -5.74 28.76 -19.22
N ALA A 42 -6.19 29.96 -19.56
CA ALA A 42 -7.33 30.61 -18.92
C ALA A 42 -8.64 30.05 -19.48
N ALA A 43 -9.61 29.76 -18.62
CA ALA A 43 -10.95 29.34 -19.02
C ALA A 43 -11.70 30.52 -19.71
N PRO A 44 -12.51 30.27 -20.76
CA PRO A 44 -13.32 31.32 -21.38
C PRO A 44 -14.38 31.82 -20.40
N GLN A 45 -14.41 33.12 -20.17
CA GLN A 45 -15.50 33.79 -19.44
C GLN A 45 -16.74 33.85 -20.34
N ASP A 46 -17.83 33.32 -19.82
CA ASP A 46 -19.19 33.37 -20.33
C ASP A 46 -19.68 34.84 -20.33
N GLY A 47 -20.25 35.32 -21.45
CA GLY A 47 -20.78 36.69 -21.46
C GLY A 47 -21.14 37.29 -22.84
N SER A 48 -22.38 37.02 -23.26
CA SER A 48 -23.27 37.87 -24.08
C SER A 48 -23.30 37.68 -25.61
N PRO A 49 -24.51 37.70 -26.23
CA PRO A 49 -24.77 37.07 -27.52
C PRO A 49 -24.86 38.07 -28.68
N ARG A 50 -24.32 37.73 -29.86
CA ARG A 50 -24.79 38.33 -31.12
C ARG A 50 -24.45 37.49 -32.37
N ALA A 51 -25.54 37.02 -32.98
CA ALA A 51 -25.78 36.70 -34.39
C ALA A 51 -25.03 35.51 -35.07
N PRO A 52 -25.77 34.69 -35.85
CA PRO A 52 -25.27 33.51 -36.53
C PRO A 52 -24.51 33.92 -37.80
N GLU A 53 -23.72 33.04 -38.42
CA GLU A 53 -23.68 32.69 -39.86
C GLU A 53 -22.48 31.73 -40.10
N THR A 54 -22.69 30.70 -40.92
CA THR A 54 -21.67 29.94 -41.68
C THR A 54 -21.04 28.66 -41.06
N SER A 55 -21.80 27.57 -41.20
CA SER A 55 -21.40 26.25 -41.76
C SER A 55 -19.96 25.73 -41.63
N GLY A 56 -19.80 24.59 -40.93
CA GLY A 56 -18.63 23.69 -41.03
C GLY A 56 -18.94 22.28 -40.47
N PRO A 57 -18.65 21.17 -41.19
CA PRO A 57 -19.01 19.79 -40.80
C PRO A 57 -18.00 19.15 -39.83
N PRO A 58 -18.37 18.05 -39.12
CA PRO A 58 -17.59 17.51 -38.00
C PRO A 58 -16.36 16.70 -38.45
N PRO A 59 -15.28 16.65 -37.65
CA PRO A 59 -14.12 15.85 -37.95
C PRO A 59 -14.40 14.35 -37.70
N VAL A 60 -14.00 13.58 -38.70
CA VAL A 60 -14.02 12.13 -38.85
C VAL A 60 -13.08 11.41 -37.88
N ASP A 61 -13.63 10.37 -37.26
CA ASP A 61 -13.07 9.04 -36.95
C ASP A 61 -11.53 8.84 -37.10
N HIS A 62 -10.89 8.44 -36.00
CA HIS A 62 -9.54 7.87 -36.00
C HIS A 62 -9.49 6.65 -35.05
N PRO A 63 -9.27 5.42 -35.55
CA PRO A 63 -8.86 4.30 -34.71
C PRO A 63 -7.31 4.23 -34.59
N PRO A 64 -6.76 3.82 -33.43
CA PRO A 64 -5.32 3.58 -33.27
C PRO A 64 -4.88 2.16 -33.76
N PRO A 65 -3.57 1.91 -33.92
CA PRO A 65 -3.01 1.24 -35.10
C PRO A 65 -2.65 -0.25 -34.93
N SER A 66 -2.67 -0.97 -36.05
CA SER A 66 -2.13 -2.32 -36.23
C SER A 66 -0.62 -2.25 -36.51
N SER A 67 0.21 -2.75 -35.58
CA SER A 67 1.66 -2.92 -35.79
C SER A 67 2.04 -4.39 -35.73
N LYS A 68 2.65 -4.83 -36.83
CA LYS A 68 3.25 -6.15 -37.06
C LYS A 68 4.64 -6.24 -36.42
N ALA A 69 5.05 -7.48 -36.19
CA ALA A 69 6.43 -8.00 -36.09
C ALA A 69 7.13 -7.93 -34.72
N SER A 70 7.33 -9.10 -34.11
CA SER A 70 8.62 -9.80 -34.17
C SER A 70 8.51 -11.22 -33.58
N ARG A 71 8.88 -12.19 -34.40
CA ARG A 71 8.93 -13.64 -34.14
C ARG A 71 10.33 -14.00 -33.60
N PRO A 72 10.48 -14.84 -32.55
CA PRO A 72 11.74 -15.51 -32.25
C PRO A 72 11.83 -16.90 -32.92
N PRO A 73 13.05 -17.45 -33.11
CA PRO A 73 13.35 -18.53 -34.05
C PRO A 73 13.06 -19.94 -33.50
N PRO A 74 12.94 -20.96 -34.39
CA PRO A 74 12.82 -22.37 -34.00
C PRO A 74 14.17 -23.10 -34.16
N MET A 75 14.66 -23.79 -33.13
CA MET A 75 15.54 -24.97 -33.27
C MET A 75 15.97 -25.51 -31.91
N GLY A 76 15.95 -26.83 -31.75
CA GLY A 76 16.76 -27.53 -30.75
C GLY A 76 16.06 -28.67 -30.02
N SER A 77 15.84 -29.79 -30.70
CA SER A 77 15.45 -31.08 -30.11
C SER A 77 16.51 -31.61 -29.15
N CYS A 78 16.11 -32.25 -28.04
CA CYS A 78 16.52 -33.61 -27.66
C CYS A 78 15.82 -34.08 -26.36
N PRO A 79 15.68 -35.41 -26.17
CA PRO A 79 14.58 -36.04 -25.41
C PRO A 79 15.01 -36.54 -24.02
N ALA A 80 14.10 -36.66 -23.06
CA ALA A 80 14.04 -37.76 -22.08
C ALA A 80 12.97 -37.52 -21.00
N SER A 81 12.36 -38.63 -20.58
CA SER A 81 11.52 -38.83 -19.39
C SER A 81 10.11 -38.25 -19.42
N GLY A 82 9.21 -39.07 -19.97
CA GLY A 82 7.80 -39.02 -19.63
C GLY A 82 7.60 -39.41 -18.16
N VAL A 83 7.10 -38.46 -17.39
CA VAL A 83 6.37 -38.71 -16.15
C VAL A 83 5.16 -37.79 -16.23
N ASP A 84 4.01 -38.41 -16.43
CA ASP A 84 2.67 -37.81 -16.40
C ASP A 84 2.45 -37.20 -15.00
N PRO A 85 2.21 -35.88 -14.86
CA PRO A 85 1.57 -35.35 -13.68
C PRO A 85 0.09 -35.11 -13.98
N PRO A 86 -0.82 -35.56 -13.09
CA PRO A 86 -2.25 -35.52 -13.34
C PRO A 86 -2.68 -34.08 -13.60
N SER A 87 -3.33 -33.87 -14.75
CA SER A 87 -4.06 -32.65 -15.07
C SER A 87 -5.25 -32.56 -14.11
N SER A 88 -5.01 -32.13 -12.88
CA SER A 88 -6.08 -31.69 -12.00
C SER A 88 -6.65 -30.41 -12.61
N PRO A 89 -7.96 -30.34 -12.94
CA PRO A 89 -8.58 -29.05 -13.13
C PRO A 89 -8.43 -28.34 -11.79
N VAL A 90 -7.57 -27.31 -11.75
CA VAL A 90 -7.62 -26.33 -10.69
C VAL A 90 -8.98 -25.68 -10.86
N ILE A 91 -9.98 -26.25 -10.18
CA ILE A 91 -11.24 -25.60 -9.89
C ILE A 91 -10.78 -24.29 -9.24
N GLU A 92 -10.87 -23.20 -10.01
CA GLU A 92 -10.74 -21.84 -9.51
C GLU A 92 -11.83 -21.71 -8.45
N SER A 93 -11.48 -22.14 -7.24
CA SER A 93 -12.36 -22.13 -6.09
C SER A 93 -12.52 -20.66 -5.79
N GLU A 94 -13.61 -20.11 -6.30
CA GLU A 94 -13.98 -18.72 -6.17
C GLU A 94 -13.91 -18.39 -4.68
N THR A 95 -12.92 -17.59 -4.30
CA THR A 95 -12.72 -17.20 -2.91
C THR A 95 -14.01 -16.53 -2.45
N LEU A 96 -14.68 -17.10 -1.45
CA LEU A 96 -15.92 -16.52 -0.95
C LEU A 96 -15.60 -15.23 -0.21
N ILE A 97 -16.47 -14.24 -0.36
CA ILE A 97 -16.32 -12.95 0.32
C ILE A 97 -16.25 -13.13 1.85
N GLU A 98 -17.03 -14.08 2.37
CA GLU A 98 -17.08 -14.42 3.79
C GLU A 98 -15.74 -14.95 4.33
N ASP A 99 -14.99 -15.70 3.52
CA ASP A 99 -13.68 -16.24 3.92
C ASP A 99 -12.64 -15.13 4.14
N VAL A 100 -12.83 -13.97 3.50
CA VAL A 100 -11.94 -12.82 3.61
C VAL A 100 -12.45 -11.83 4.66
N LEU A 101 -13.74 -11.51 4.65
CA LEU A 101 -14.29 -10.49 5.54
C LEU A 101 -14.44 -10.97 6.98
N ARG A 102 -14.86 -12.22 7.21
CA ARG A 102 -15.11 -12.72 8.57
C ARG A 102 -13.84 -12.67 9.44
N PRO A 103 -12.65 -13.09 8.94
CA PRO A 103 -11.42 -12.94 9.72
C PRO A 103 -10.99 -11.49 9.93
N LEU A 104 -11.26 -10.58 8.98
CA LEU A 104 -10.92 -9.16 9.11
C LEU A 104 -11.80 -8.47 10.16
N GLU A 105 -13.10 -8.78 10.19
CA GLU A 105 -14.05 -8.29 11.19
C GLU A 105 -13.73 -8.85 12.58
N GLN A 106 -13.42 -10.16 12.68
CA GLN A 106 -12.96 -10.75 13.93
C GLN A 106 -11.68 -10.06 14.43
N ALA A 107 -10.72 -9.84 13.54
CA ALA A 107 -9.49 -9.14 13.88
C ALA A 107 -9.74 -7.71 14.38
N LEU A 108 -10.75 -7.04 13.83
CA LEU A 108 -11.13 -5.70 14.26
C LEU A 108 -11.77 -5.69 15.65
N GLU A 109 -12.64 -6.66 15.96
CA GLU A 109 -13.25 -6.77 17.28
C GLU A 109 -12.22 -7.04 18.38
N ASP A 110 -11.18 -7.81 18.08
CA ASP A 110 -10.05 -8.02 19.00
C ASP A 110 -9.26 -6.71 19.24
N CYS A 111 -9.23 -5.80 18.26
CA CYS A 111 -8.59 -4.48 18.37
C CYS A 111 -9.46 -3.41 19.02
N ARG A 112 -10.72 -3.71 19.37
CA ARG A 112 -11.67 -2.72 19.91
C ARG A 112 -11.23 -2.10 21.26
N GLY A 113 -10.24 -2.69 21.92
CA GLY A 113 -9.57 -2.10 23.09
C GLY A 113 -8.77 -0.82 22.77
N HIS A 114 -8.31 -0.68 21.52
CA HIS A 114 -7.44 0.41 21.07
C HIS A 114 -8.27 1.44 20.28
N THR A 115 -8.27 2.69 20.76
CA THR A 115 -8.94 3.90 20.21
C THR A 115 -10.16 3.65 19.30
N LYS A 116 -11.39 3.82 19.84
CA LYS A 116 -12.66 3.66 19.12
C LYS A 116 -12.68 4.27 17.71
N GLN A 117 -12.12 5.47 17.55
CA GLN A 117 -12.06 6.17 16.26
C GLN A 117 -11.27 5.40 15.18
N VAL A 118 -10.20 4.69 15.55
CA VAL A 118 -9.41 3.87 14.62
C VAL A 118 -10.25 2.68 14.18
N CYS A 119 -10.91 2.01 15.12
CA CYS A 119 -11.79 0.89 14.81
C CYS A 119 -12.95 1.31 13.90
N ASP A 120 -13.58 2.46 14.15
CA ASP A 120 -14.67 2.99 13.32
C ASP A 120 -14.23 3.32 11.88
N ASP A 121 -13.02 3.85 11.68
CA ASP A 121 -12.45 4.08 10.34
C ASP A 121 -12.15 2.76 9.63
N ILE A 122 -11.62 1.75 10.34
CA ILE A 122 -11.37 0.42 9.77
C ILE A 122 -12.71 -0.24 9.38
N SER A 123 -13.72 -0.25 10.24
CA SER A 123 -15.07 -0.76 9.93
C SER A 123 -15.64 -0.14 8.65
N ARG A 124 -15.55 1.18 8.52
CA ARG A 124 -16.01 1.90 7.32
C ARG A 124 -15.28 1.42 6.06
N ARG A 125 -13.98 1.16 6.14
CA ARG A 125 -13.17 0.69 5.01
C ARG A 125 -13.44 -0.76 4.67
N LEU A 126 -13.70 -1.62 5.65
CA LEU A 126 -14.14 -2.99 5.41
C LEU A 126 -15.52 -3.03 4.72
N ALA A 127 -16.43 -2.11 5.06
CA ALA A 127 -17.70 -1.97 4.34
C ALA A 127 -17.50 -1.58 2.85
N LEU A 128 -16.54 -0.69 2.56
CA LEU A 128 -16.18 -0.36 1.17
C LEU A 128 -15.56 -1.56 0.43
N LEU A 129 -14.71 -2.35 1.10
CA LEU A 129 -14.18 -3.59 0.55
C LEU A 129 -15.32 -4.55 0.19
N HIS A 130 -16.30 -4.74 1.08
CA HIS A 130 -17.48 -5.56 0.82
C HIS A 130 -18.26 -5.05 -0.41
N GLU A 131 -18.60 -3.76 -0.45
CA GLU A 131 -19.32 -3.15 -1.58
C GLU A 131 -18.58 -3.31 -2.91
N GLN A 132 -17.26 -3.12 -2.93
CA GLN A 132 -16.46 -3.30 -4.14
C GLN A 132 -16.35 -4.78 -4.55
N TRP A 133 -16.32 -5.71 -3.59
CA TRP A 133 -16.26 -7.14 -3.86
C TRP A 133 -17.56 -7.66 -4.46
N ASP A 134 -18.69 -7.33 -3.83
CA ASP A 134 -20.04 -7.71 -4.25
C ASP A 134 -20.43 -7.01 -5.57
N GLY A 135 -20.07 -5.74 -5.72
CA GLY A 135 -20.25 -4.98 -6.95
C GLY A 135 -19.34 -5.39 -8.12
N GLY A 136 -18.53 -6.45 -7.96
CA GLY A 136 -17.67 -6.98 -9.03
C GLY A 136 -16.53 -6.04 -9.46
N LYS A 137 -16.17 -5.06 -8.63
CA LYS A 137 -15.11 -4.06 -8.93
C LYS A 137 -13.71 -4.57 -8.61
N LEU A 138 -13.59 -5.75 -8.01
CA LEU A 138 -12.32 -6.38 -7.66
C LEU A 138 -12.02 -7.54 -8.61
N SER A 139 -10.85 -7.48 -9.23
CA SER A 139 -10.34 -8.51 -10.13
C SER A 139 -9.98 -9.79 -9.37
N VAL A 140 -10.00 -10.92 -10.07
CA VAL A 140 -9.65 -12.25 -9.51
C VAL A 140 -8.28 -12.26 -8.83
N PRO A 141 -7.21 -11.64 -9.37
CA PRO A 141 -5.90 -11.57 -8.70
C PRO A 141 -5.95 -10.83 -7.36
N VAL A 142 -6.77 -9.78 -7.24
CA VAL A 142 -6.94 -9.03 -5.98
C VAL A 142 -7.63 -9.91 -4.95
N LYS A 143 -8.73 -10.58 -5.34
CA LYS A 143 -9.48 -11.50 -4.46
C LYS A 143 -8.60 -12.63 -3.92
N LYS A 144 -7.82 -13.28 -4.80
CA LYS A 144 -6.89 -14.34 -4.44
C LYS A 144 -5.79 -13.87 -3.49
N ARG A 145 -5.18 -12.72 -3.76
CA ARG A 145 -4.14 -12.15 -2.88
C ARG A 145 -4.71 -11.69 -1.53
N MET A 146 -5.94 -11.16 -1.50
CA MET A 146 -6.61 -10.83 -0.24
C MET A 146 -6.87 -12.08 0.62
N ALA A 147 -7.28 -13.19 0.02
CA ALA A 147 -7.42 -14.45 0.74
C ALA A 147 -6.08 -14.95 1.32
N LEU A 148 -4.96 -14.74 0.63
CA LEU A 148 -3.62 -15.02 1.17
C LEU A 148 -3.28 -14.07 2.33
N LEU A 149 -3.51 -12.76 2.17
CA LEU A 149 -3.26 -11.78 3.24
C LEU A 149 -4.00 -12.14 4.53
N VAL A 150 -5.26 -12.57 4.40
CA VAL A 150 -6.08 -12.99 5.54
C VAL A 150 -5.54 -14.27 6.19
N GLN A 151 -5.05 -15.24 5.40
CA GLN A 151 -4.36 -16.41 5.94
C GLN A 151 -3.11 -16.00 6.76
N GLU A 152 -2.27 -15.11 6.22
CA GLU A 152 -1.09 -14.63 6.93
C GLU A 152 -1.45 -13.87 8.22
N LEU A 153 -2.56 -13.11 8.22
CA LEU A 153 -3.09 -12.44 9.40
C LEU A 153 -3.48 -13.44 10.50
N LEU A 154 -4.12 -14.55 10.12
CA LEU A 154 -4.50 -15.64 11.05
C LEU A 154 -3.28 -16.41 11.58
N HIS A 155 -2.23 -16.56 10.76
CA HIS A 155 -0.97 -17.19 11.16
C HIS A 155 -0.01 -16.25 11.91
N HIS A 156 -0.46 -15.04 12.29
CA HIS A 156 0.35 -14.00 12.94
C HIS A 156 1.63 -13.62 12.17
N GLN A 157 1.65 -13.82 10.85
CA GLN A 157 2.77 -13.46 9.96
C GLN A 157 2.58 -12.02 9.45
N TRP A 158 2.80 -11.05 10.34
CA TRP A 158 2.54 -9.63 10.05
C TRP A 158 3.40 -9.09 8.90
N ASP A 159 4.67 -9.49 8.82
CA ASP A 159 5.59 -9.04 7.77
C ASP A 159 5.17 -9.56 6.38
N THR A 160 4.74 -10.83 6.30
CA THR A 160 4.23 -11.42 5.06
C THR A 160 2.89 -10.81 4.64
N ALA A 161 1.99 -10.53 5.59
CA ALA A 161 0.75 -9.80 5.31
C ALA A 161 1.05 -8.39 4.74
N ASP A 162 2.04 -7.70 5.31
CA ASP A 162 2.50 -6.39 4.84
C ASP A 162 3.15 -6.45 3.45
N ASP A 163 3.88 -7.53 3.13
CA ASP A 163 4.41 -7.79 1.78
C ASP A 163 3.31 -7.98 0.73
N ILE A 164 2.26 -8.75 1.06
CA ILE A 164 1.11 -8.94 0.16
C ILE A 164 0.38 -7.62 -0.05
N HIS A 165 0.18 -6.84 1.02
CA HIS A 165 -0.37 -5.49 0.95
C HIS A 165 0.47 -4.59 0.03
N ARG A 166 1.80 -4.58 0.15
CA ARG A 166 2.70 -3.84 -0.74
C ARG A 166 2.55 -4.28 -2.19
N SER A 167 2.53 -5.59 -2.45
CA SER A 167 2.34 -6.15 -3.80
C SER A 167 1.00 -5.70 -4.41
N LEU A 168 -0.08 -5.71 -3.64
CA LEU A 168 -1.39 -5.22 -4.10
C LEU A 168 -1.37 -3.72 -4.41
N MET A 169 -0.68 -2.92 -3.60
CA MET A 169 -0.52 -1.47 -3.82
C MET A 169 0.34 -1.15 -5.05
N VAL A 170 1.21 -2.05 -5.50
CA VAL A 170 2.01 -1.87 -6.72
C VAL A 170 1.22 -2.24 -7.96
N ASP A 171 0.57 -3.40 -7.95
CA ASP A 171 -0.05 -3.95 -9.16
C ASP A 171 -1.50 -3.47 -9.37
N HIS A 172 -2.27 -3.23 -8.29
CA HIS A 172 -3.72 -3.02 -8.33
C HIS A 172 -4.17 -1.78 -7.53
N VAL A 173 -3.34 -0.73 -7.47
CA VAL A 173 -3.60 0.48 -6.67
C VAL A 173 -4.97 1.12 -6.93
N THR A 174 -5.44 1.07 -8.18
CA THR A 174 -6.72 1.65 -8.59
C THR A 174 -7.92 0.93 -7.97
N GLU A 175 -7.80 -0.37 -7.70
CA GLU A 175 -8.86 -1.19 -7.11
C GLU A 175 -8.85 -1.14 -5.58
N VAL A 176 -7.65 -1.10 -4.97
CA VAL A 176 -7.48 -1.30 -3.53
C VAL A 176 -7.32 -0.02 -2.71
N SER A 177 -6.90 1.10 -3.32
CA SER A 177 -6.47 2.33 -2.61
C SER A 177 -7.49 2.91 -1.62
N GLN A 178 -8.79 2.76 -1.88
CA GLN A 178 -9.85 3.35 -1.06
C GLN A 178 -9.97 2.71 0.33
N TRP A 179 -9.87 1.38 0.40
CA TRP A 179 -10.05 0.60 1.63
C TRP A 179 -8.75 0.01 2.19
N MET A 180 -7.71 -0.17 1.36
CA MET A 180 -6.47 -0.84 1.77
C MET A 180 -5.74 -0.16 2.93
N VAL A 181 -5.86 1.17 3.06
CA VAL A 181 -5.32 1.90 4.23
C VAL A 181 -5.92 1.43 5.56
N GLY A 182 -7.17 0.94 5.56
CA GLY A 182 -7.81 0.33 6.72
C GLY A 182 -7.22 -1.03 7.05
N VAL A 183 -7.00 -1.87 6.03
CA VAL A 183 -6.35 -3.17 6.17
C VAL A 183 -4.92 -3.02 6.69
N LYS A 184 -4.15 -2.05 6.16
CA LYS A 184 -2.80 -1.73 6.66
C LYS A 184 -2.81 -1.34 8.14
N ARG A 185 -3.77 -0.52 8.56
CA ARG A 185 -3.92 -0.13 9.97
C ARG A 185 -4.27 -1.35 10.83
N LEU A 186 -5.19 -2.20 10.36
CA LEU A 186 -5.58 -3.42 11.05
C LEU A 186 -4.38 -4.36 11.29
N ILE A 187 -3.51 -4.56 10.29
CA ILE A 187 -2.26 -5.34 10.44
C ILE A 187 -1.38 -4.75 11.55
N ALA A 188 -1.22 -3.42 11.57
CA ALA A 188 -0.41 -2.73 12.58
C ALA A 188 -0.99 -2.84 14.00
N GLU A 189 -2.31 -2.72 14.16
CA GLU A 189 -2.99 -2.89 15.45
C GLU A 189 -2.85 -4.34 15.94
N LYS A 190 -3.08 -5.32 15.05
CA LYS A 190 -2.90 -6.75 15.38
C LYS A 190 -1.48 -7.11 15.79
N ARG A 191 -0.48 -6.55 15.10
CA ARG A 191 0.93 -6.66 15.49
C ARG A 191 1.19 -6.04 16.87
N SER A 192 0.55 -4.93 17.18
CA SER A 192 0.71 -4.24 18.47
C SER A 192 0.09 -5.05 19.61
N LEU A 193 -1.10 -5.60 19.42
CA LEU A 193 -1.75 -6.52 20.36
C LEU A 193 -0.92 -7.76 20.66
N SER A 194 -0.39 -8.41 19.62
CA SER A 194 0.48 -9.59 19.77
C SER A 194 1.79 -9.26 20.51
N SER A 195 2.26 -8.02 20.41
CA SER A 195 3.42 -7.52 21.16
C SER A 195 3.09 -7.20 22.62
N GLU A 196 1.87 -6.73 22.91
CA GLU A 196 1.39 -6.47 24.28
C GLU A 196 1.11 -7.76 25.04
N GLU A 197 0.47 -8.76 24.41
CA GLU A 197 0.19 -10.07 25.02
C GLU A 197 1.49 -10.77 25.49
N ASN A 198 2.54 -10.71 24.66
CA ASN A 198 3.86 -11.24 25.02
C ASN A 198 4.55 -10.48 26.18
N LYS A 199 4.20 -9.21 26.43
CA LYS A 199 4.76 -8.43 27.56
C LYS A 199 4.03 -8.70 28.87
N GLU A 200 2.71 -8.90 28.81
CA GLU A 200 1.90 -9.18 29.99
C GLU A 200 2.19 -10.58 30.55
N GLU A 201 2.37 -11.59 29.69
CA GLU A 201 2.71 -12.95 30.12
C GLU A 201 4.08 -13.02 30.82
N LYS A 202 5.04 -12.18 30.40
CA LYS A 202 6.37 -12.10 31.02
C LYS A 202 6.40 -11.36 32.37
N SER A 203 5.40 -10.54 32.67
CA SER A 203 5.37 -9.76 33.92
C SER A 203 4.66 -10.49 35.08
N THR A 204 3.84 -11.51 34.79
CA THR A 204 3.08 -12.24 35.82
C THR A 204 3.84 -13.42 36.45
N VAL A 205 5.02 -13.77 35.95
CA VAL A 205 5.91 -14.83 36.52
C VAL A 205 7.18 -14.21 37.11
N ALA A 206 7.02 -13.27 38.05
CA ALA A 206 8.11 -12.81 38.91
C ALA A 206 7.60 -12.81 40.36
N PRO A 207 7.81 -13.90 41.13
CA PRO A 207 7.44 -13.92 42.53
C PRO A 207 8.29 -12.91 43.31
N GLU A 208 7.59 -11.98 43.96
CA GLU A 208 8.10 -11.11 45.01
C GLU A 208 8.91 -11.92 46.02
N ASN A 209 10.23 -11.74 46.05
CA ASN A 209 11.06 -12.29 47.10
C ASN A 209 12.31 -11.42 47.30
N GLN A 210 12.10 -10.16 47.71
CA GLN A 210 13.14 -9.38 48.38
C GLN A 210 12.57 -8.72 49.64
N THR A 211 12.54 -9.57 50.68
CA THR A 211 12.57 -9.27 52.11
C THR A 211 13.25 -7.94 52.44
N ILE A 212 12.46 -6.97 52.90
CA ILE A 212 12.95 -5.79 53.61
C ILE A 212 12.87 -6.12 55.12
N PRO A 213 13.98 -6.27 55.85
CA PRO A 213 13.93 -6.35 57.31
C PRO A 213 13.82 -4.93 57.86
N GLY A 214 12.61 -4.53 58.23
CA GLY A 214 12.40 -3.40 59.11
C GLY A 214 12.95 -3.73 60.50
N PHE A 215 13.92 -2.93 60.97
CA PHE A 215 14.21 -2.84 62.39
C PHE A 215 14.35 -1.37 62.80
N GLN A 216 13.59 -1.05 63.83
CA GLN A 216 13.16 0.26 64.32
C GLN A 216 14.31 1.10 64.91
N PRO A 217 14.23 2.45 64.87
CA PRO A 217 14.99 3.29 65.78
C PRO A 217 14.18 3.54 67.05
N SER A 218 14.69 3.13 68.21
CA SER A 218 14.15 3.56 69.50
C SER A 218 15.26 3.65 70.55
N SER A 219 15.32 4.83 71.16
CA SER A 219 16.19 5.33 72.25
C SER A 219 17.55 5.91 71.87
#